data_AF-A0A2E6H9N3-F1
#
_entry.id   AF-A0A2E6H9N3-F1
#
_cell.length_a   1.000
_cell.length_b   1.000
_cell.length_c   1.000
_cell.angle_alpha   90.00
_cell.angle_beta   90.00
_cell.angle_gamma   90.00
#
_symmetry.space_group_name_H-M   'P 1'
#
loop_
_entity.id
_entity.type
_entity.pdbx_description
1 polymer ?
#
loop_
_entity_poly.entity_id
_entity_poly.type
_entity_poly.pdbx_seq_one_letter_code
_entity_poly.pdbx_strand_id
1 'polypeptide(L)'
;MKKKNLLLSAAVTGLVLGANVDTAMASGGANKEKCKGVAAKGANSCGANGHGCGGFAKTDFDKNEWVYVKKGTCKKVQAALKDKDVMEFIKNTTNNARKYKDNFKG
;
A
#
# COMPACT_ATOMS: atom_id res chain seq x y z
N MET A 1 -60.74 -26.49 6.36
CA MET A 1 -60.54 -26.09 7.77
C MET A 1 -59.29 -25.26 7.91
N LYS A 2 -59.34 -24.27 8.81
CA LYS A 2 -58.31 -23.28 9.19
C LYS A 2 -57.03 -23.95 9.72
N LYS A 3 -55.87 -23.29 9.51
CA LYS A 3 -54.85 -22.84 10.50
C LYS A 3 -53.57 -22.48 9.72
N LYS A 4 -53.30 -21.18 9.49
CA LYS A 4 -52.57 -20.23 10.34
C LYS A 4 -51.09 -20.62 10.60
N ASN A 5 -50.26 -19.74 10.05
CA ASN A 5 -49.10 -19.12 10.69
C ASN A 5 -47.78 -19.89 10.76
N LEU A 6 -46.83 -19.32 10.03
CA LEU A 6 -45.59 -18.80 10.58
C LEU A 6 -44.61 -19.84 11.11
N LEU A 7 -43.72 -20.28 10.22
CA LEU A 7 -42.32 -20.43 10.59
C LEU A 7 -41.47 -19.85 9.46
N LEU A 8 -41.12 -18.57 9.63
CA LEU A 8 -39.92 -17.98 9.04
C LEU A 8 -38.73 -18.80 9.54
N SER A 9 -38.29 -19.80 8.78
CA SER A 9 -36.92 -20.30 8.89
C SER A 9 -36.09 -19.51 7.89
N ALA A 10 -35.68 -18.32 8.31
CA ALA A 10 -34.60 -17.60 7.67
C ALA A 10 -33.28 -18.34 7.96
N ALA A 11 -33.07 -19.47 7.27
CA ALA A 11 -31.73 -20.02 7.11
C ALA A 11 -31.04 -19.16 6.04
N VAL A 12 -30.64 -17.94 6.42
CA VAL A 12 -29.60 -17.23 5.69
C VAL A 12 -28.33 -18.00 6.02
N THR A 13 -28.08 -19.06 5.27
CA THR A 13 -26.74 -19.63 5.15
C THR A 13 -25.92 -18.51 4.52
N GLY A 14 -25.34 -17.67 5.39
CA GLY A 14 -24.44 -16.60 5.01
C GLY A 14 -23.31 -17.26 4.23
N LEU A 15 -23.43 -17.16 2.91
CA LEU A 15 -22.37 -17.46 1.98
C LEU A 15 -21.24 -16.48 2.37
N VAL A 16 -20.27 -16.94 3.16
CA VAL A 16 -19.03 -16.20 3.40
C VAL A 16 -18.22 -16.26 2.12
N LEU A 17 -18.71 -15.57 1.08
CA LEU A 17 -17.90 -15.03 0.00
C LEU A 17 -17.42 -13.68 0.48
N GLY A 18 -16.44 -13.69 1.38
CA GLY A 18 -16.14 -12.49 2.15
C GLY A 18 -14.84 -12.55 2.91
N ALA A 19 -13.80 -13.07 2.27
CA ALA A 19 -12.45 -12.55 2.36
C ALA A 19 -11.53 -13.50 1.58
N ASN A 20 -11.24 -13.16 0.33
CA ASN A 20 -9.84 -13.19 -0.08
C ASN A 20 -9.15 -12.14 0.80
N VAL A 21 -8.94 -12.48 2.07
CA VAL A 21 -7.82 -11.96 2.80
C VAL A 21 -6.67 -12.63 2.07
N ASP A 22 -6.27 -12.00 0.97
CA ASP A 22 -4.86 -11.77 0.73
C ASP A 22 -4.36 -11.24 2.07
N THR A 23 -3.99 -12.19 2.93
CA THR A 23 -2.90 -12.02 3.83
C THR A 23 -1.77 -11.69 2.87
N ALA A 24 -1.71 -10.40 2.47
CA ALA A 24 -0.53 -9.77 1.96
C ALA A 24 0.42 -10.02 3.11
N MET A 25 1.09 -11.17 2.98
CA MET A 25 1.85 -11.79 4.02
C MET A 25 2.67 -10.65 4.59
N ALA A 26 2.78 -10.60 5.90
CA ALA A 26 3.97 -10.05 6.51
C ALA A 26 5.17 -10.87 5.96
N SER A 27 5.51 -10.68 4.69
CA SER A 27 6.69 -11.15 4.02
C SER A 27 7.79 -10.21 4.46
N GLY A 28 7.98 -10.10 5.77
CA GLY A 28 9.30 -10.03 6.36
C GLY A 28 9.98 -11.38 6.12
N GLY A 29 10.07 -11.82 4.87
CA GLY A 29 10.99 -12.87 4.50
C GLY A 29 12.38 -12.39 4.94
N ALA A 30 13.24 -13.31 5.35
CA ALA A 30 14.56 -13.04 5.90
C ALA A 30 15.46 -12.14 5.02
N ASN A 31 15.02 -11.76 3.82
CA ASN A 31 15.71 -10.99 2.80
C ASN A 31 15.11 -9.60 2.51
N LYS A 32 14.16 -9.08 3.31
CA LYS A 32 13.63 -7.71 3.17
C LYS A 32 13.96 -6.81 4.36
N GLU A 33 14.05 -5.51 4.12
CA GLU A 33 14.27 -4.46 5.13
C GLU A 33 13.28 -3.29 4.94
N LYS A 34 12.93 -2.61 6.04
CA LYS A 34 12.15 -1.36 5.97
C LYS A 34 13.06 -0.22 5.56
N CYS A 35 12.74 0.46 4.47
CA CYS A 35 13.48 1.62 4.00
C CYS A 35 12.66 2.88 4.15
N LYS A 36 13.08 3.75 5.07
CA LYS A 36 12.45 5.04 5.38
C LYS A 36 12.93 6.13 4.43
N GLY A 37 12.08 7.13 4.16
CA GLY A 37 12.45 8.30 3.36
C GLY A 37 12.57 8.03 1.86
N VAL A 38 12.13 6.87 1.38
CA VAL A 38 12.21 6.51 -0.04
C VAL A 38 10.84 6.36 -0.71
N ALA A 39 9.77 6.34 0.09
CA ALA A 39 8.41 6.21 -0.41
C ALA A 39 7.98 7.48 -1.13
N ALA A 40 7.47 7.36 -2.35
CA ALA A 40 6.75 8.45 -2.99
C ALA A 40 5.40 8.70 -2.29
N LYS A 41 4.81 9.88 -2.51
CA LYS A 41 3.45 10.22 -2.04
C LYS A 41 2.47 9.13 -2.48
N GLY A 42 1.69 8.64 -1.53
CA GLY A 42 0.71 7.57 -1.74
C GLY A 42 1.31 6.20 -2.06
N ALA A 43 2.61 5.98 -1.82
CA ALA A 43 3.29 4.72 -2.14
C ALA A 43 4.03 4.12 -0.93
N ASN A 44 3.61 4.46 0.29
CA ASN A 44 4.12 3.84 1.52
C ASN A 44 3.48 2.47 1.78
N SER A 45 4.20 1.63 2.53
CA SER A 45 3.71 0.32 3.00
C SER A 45 2.73 0.46 4.17
N CYS A 46 1.90 -0.57 4.41
CA CYS A 46 1.00 -0.62 5.56
C CYS A 46 1.77 -0.52 6.89
N GLY A 47 1.26 0.24 7.85
CA GLY A 47 1.95 0.50 9.12
C GLY A 47 3.07 1.54 9.02
N ALA A 48 3.31 2.13 7.84
CA ALA A 48 4.20 3.28 7.72
C ALA A 48 3.61 4.50 8.39
N ASN A 49 4.44 5.22 9.15
CA ASN A 49 4.04 6.45 9.85
C ASN A 49 2.74 6.36 10.68
N GLY A 50 2.43 5.17 11.22
CA GLY A 50 1.22 4.93 12.01
C GLY A 50 -0.07 4.71 11.22
N HIS A 51 -0.01 4.70 9.88
CA HIS A 51 -1.18 4.44 9.03
C HIS A 51 -1.60 2.97 9.10
N GLY A 52 -2.91 2.71 9.19
CA GLY A 52 -3.44 1.33 9.19
C GLY A 52 -3.17 0.58 7.88
N CYS A 53 -3.10 1.30 6.76
CA CYS A 53 -2.88 0.77 5.42
C CYS A 53 -1.80 1.56 4.66
N GLY A 54 -1.36 1.04 3.51
CA GLY A 54 -0.50 1.77 2.57
C GLY A 54 -1.29 2.82 1.78
N GLY A 55 -0.59 3.73 1.11
CA GLY A 55 -1.21 4.77 0.28
C GLY A 55 -1.47 6.11 0.96
N PHE A 56 -1.03 6.29 2.21
CA PHE A 56 -1.32 7.47 3.04
C PHE A 56 -0.16 8.47 3.15
N ALA A 57 1.01 8.17 2.58
CA ALA A 57 2.11 9.13 2.51
C ALA A 57 1.65 10.42 1.84
N LYS A 58 1.71 11.55 2.56
CA LYS A 58 1.20 12.85 2.09
C LYS A 58 2.18 13.58 1.17
N THR A 59 3.47 13.34 1.35
CA THR A 59 4.57 13.98 0.61
C THR A 59 5.55 12.92 0.12
N ASP A 60 6.28 13.26 -0.94
CA ASP A 60 7.38 12.44 -1.43
C ASP A 60 8.52 12.37 -0.43
N PHE A 61 9.11 11.18 -0.27
CA PHE A 61 10.33 10.92 0.49
C PHE A 61 10.24 11.33 1.97
N ASP A 62 9.04 11.27 2.56
CA ASP A 62 8.87 11.55 3.98
C ASP A 62 9.68 10.57 4.83
N LYS A 63 10.45 11.12 5.79
CA LYS A 63 11.40 10.37 6.63
C LYS A 63 10.75 9.31 7.54
N ASN A 64 9.45 9.42 7.81
CA ASN A 64 8.70 8.49 8.63
C ASN A 64 7.95 7.44 7.79
N GLU A 65 7.70 7.77 6.52
CA GLU A 65 7.15 6.82 5.55
C GLU A 65 8.21 5.82 5.10
N TRP A 66 7.81 4.56 4.95
CA TRP A 66 8.71 3.49 4.56
C TRP A 66 8.08 2.51 3.58
N VAL A 67 8.95 1.81 2.86
CA VAL A 67 8.61 0.65 2.01
C VAL A 67 9.51 -0.54 2.32
N TYR A 68 9.05 -1.76 2.02
CA TYR A 68 9.92 -2.93 2.05
C TYR A 68 10.79 -2.99 0.79
N VAL A 69 12.11 -3.13 0.98
CA VAL A 69 13.09 -3.38 -0.09
C VAL A 69 13.89 -4.64 0.23
N LYS A 70 14.65 -5.17 -0.73
CA LYS A 70 15.61 -6.26 -0.46
C LYS A 70 16.68 -5.76 0.54
N LYS A 71 17.13 -6.64 1.45
CA LYS A 71 18.22 -6.31 2.40
C LYS A 71 19.44 -5.72 1.69
N GLY A 72 19.99 -4.65 2.25
CA GLY A 72 21.16 -3.93 1.73
C GLY A 72 20.85 -2.95 0.59
N THR A 73 19.61 -2.89 0.11
CA THR A 73 19.19 -1.96 -0.93
C THR A 73 18.96 -0.56 -0.36
N CYS A 74 18.45 -0.44 0.86
CA CYS A 74 18.03 0.85 1.41
C CYS A 74 19.18 1.86 1.47
N LYS A 75 20.37 1.41 1.92
CA LYS A 75 21.57 2.27 1.96
C LYS A 75 21.96 2.77 0.55
N LYS A 76 21.86 1.92 -0.48
CA LYS A 76 22.18 2.28 -1.86
C LYS A 76 21.18 3.31 -2.40
N VAL A 77 19.89 3.08 -2.18
CA VAL A 77 18.83 4.00 -2.61
C VAL A 77 19.00 5.34 -1.90
N GLN A 78 19.13 5.36 -0.57
CA GLN A 78 19.33 6.61 0.17
C GLN A 78 20.61 7.35 -0.25
N ALA A 79 21.67 6.65 -0.64
CA ALA A 79 22.85 7.29 -1.21
C ALA A 79 22.56 7.93 -2.57
N ALA A 80 21.84 7.23 -3.46
CA ALA A 80 21.42 7.77 -4.74
C ALA A 80 20.49 8.99 -4.57
N LEU A 81 19.59 8.99 -3.59
CA LEU A 81 18.70 10.12 -3.28
C LEU A 81 19.42 11.35 -2.70
N LYS A 82 20.73 11.27 -2.40
CA LYS A 82 21.52 12.46 -2.02
C LYS A 82 22.09 13.19 -3.23
N ASP A 83 22.17 12.50 -4.36
CA ASP A 83 22.57 13.11 -5.63
C ASP A 83 21.40 13.96 -6.15
N LYS A 84 21.68 15.23 -6.46
CA LYS A 84 20.66 16.20 -6.83
C LYS A 84 20.06 15.90 -8.21
N ASP A 85 20.88 15.43 -9.14
CA ASP A 85 20.46 15.15 -10.51
C ASP A 85 19.58 13.89 -10.52
N VAL A 86 19.96 12.88 -9.73
CA VAL A 86 19.13 11.70 -9.49
C VAL A 86 17.79 12.09 -8.85
N MET A 87 17.80 12.95 -7.85
CA MET A 87 16.57 13.42 -7.20
C MET A 87 15.65 14.21 -8.13
N GLU A 88 16.22 15.06 -8.98
CA GLU A 88 15.46 15.80 -9.98
C GLU A 88 14.83 14.85 -11.01
N PHE A 89 15.61 13.90 -11.53
CA PHE A 89 15.10 12.86 -12.43
C PHE A 89 13.95 12.07 -11.81
N ILE A 90 14.09 11.64 -10.55
CA ILE A 90 13.05 10.89 -9.84
C ILE A 90 11.80 11.75 -9.63
N LYS A 91 11.94 13.03 -9.26
CA LYS A 91 10.80 13.94 -9.11
C LYS A 91 10.06 14.12 -10.44
N ASN A 92 10.79 14.34 -11.53
CA ASN A 92 10.21 14.54 -12.86
C ASN A 92 9.45 13.29 -13.32
N THR A 93 10.05 12.11 -13.22
CA THR A 93 9.41 10.84 -13.57
C THR A 93 8.20 10.54 -12.69
N THR A 94 8.28 10.79 -11.38
CA THR A 94 7.16 10.60 -10.45
C THR A 94 5.99 11.54 -10.77
N ASN A 95 6.27 12.80 -11.11
CA ASN A 95 5.24 13.77 -11.49
C ASN A 95 4.59 13.42 -12.83
N ASN A 96 5.37 12.96 -13.82
CA ASN A 96 4.83 12.47 -15.07
C ASN A 96 3.92 11.24 -14.85
N ALA A 97 4.35 10.29 -14.02
CA ALA A 97 3.55 9.12 -13.68
C ALA A 97 2.21 9.51 -13.03
N ARG A 98 2.19 10.52 -12.14
CA ARG A 98 0.95 11.06 -11.57
C ARG A 98 0.05 11.69 -12.62
N LYS A 99 0.61 12.58 -13.44
CA LYS A 99 -0.10 13.26 -14.54
C LYS A 99 -0.79 12.24 -15.46
N TYR A 100 -0.10 11.17 -15.81
CA TYR A 100 -0.66 10.14 -16.70
C TYR A 100 -1.61 9.18 -15.99
N LYS A 101 -1.41 8.90 -14.70
CA LYS A 101 -2.36 8.10 -13.91
C LYS A 101 -3.74 8.74 -13.85
N ASP A 102 -3.80 10.07 -13.72
CA ASP A 102 -5.06 10.79 -13.69
C ASP A 102 -5.77 10.77 -15.06
N ASN A 103 -5.01 10.70 -16.16
CA ASN A 103 -5.56 10.54 -17.51
C ASN A 103 -6.09 9.12 -17.82
N PHE A 104 -5.69 8.11 -17.03
CA PHE A 104 -6.11 6.72 -17.22
C PHE A 104 -7.32 6.30 -16.37
N LYS A 105 -7.83 7.21 -15.53
CA LYS A 105 -9.09 7.01 -14.81
C LYS A 105 -10.26 7.42 -15.71
N GLY A 106 -10.53 6.60 -16.73
CA GLY A 106 -11.82 6.58 -17.42
C GLY A 106 -12.90 5.94 -16.57
#